data_AF-A0A2W2FT44-F1
#
_entry.id   AF-A0A2W2FT44-F1
#
_cell.length_a   1.000
_cell.length_b   1.000
_cell.length_c   1.000
_cell.angle_alpha   90.00
_cell.angle_beta   90.00
_cell.angle_gamma   90.00
#
_symmetry.space_group_name_H-M   'P 1'
#
loop_
_entity.id
_entity.type
_entity.pdbx_description
1 polymer ?
#
loop_
_entity_poly.entity_id
_entity_poly.type
_entity_poly.pdbx_seq_one_letter_code
_entity_poly.pdbx_strand_id
1 'polypeptide(L)'
;MRRWLYDIAALIARLIVGVIFMAHGLQKIRAGGVGPTAAGFAEMGIPMPQVAAGLTMAVELIGGALLILGLITPLAALLLAVVCAAAAIFVHARNGIFISDGGFELVGGLGSAALLLAAGGGPKAVTPPIWRTRPTTSSAAARRRPSRGHWTSGPRPRGRARPAAMPHLRRRRSRAGGAAKVSPALVEVHCAHFPRTARRTAYQGEAALGCGP
;
A
#
# COMPACT_ATOMS: atom_id res chain seq x y z
N MET A 1 16.75 2.36 -2.76
CA MET A 1 15.42 2.41 -2.13
C MET A 1 15.24 1.21 -1.22
N ARG A 2 14.82 1.45 0.03
CA ARG A 2 14.85 0.48 1.14
C ARG A 2 13.68 -0.52 1.05
N ARG A 3 13.87 -1.65 0.37
CA ARG A 3 12.86 -2.72 0.20
C ARG A 3 12.24 -3.18 1.53
N TRP A 4 13.03 -3.23 2.60
CA TRP A 4 12.57 -3.63 3.94
C TRP A 4 11.47 -2.73 4.52
N LEU A 5 11.48 -1.42 4.24
CA LEU A 5 10.42 -0.51 4.69
C LEU A 5 9.10 -0.82 3.98
N TYR A 6 9.17 -1.13 2.68
CA TYR A 6 8.00 -1.52 1.90
C TYR A 6 7.38 -2.82 2.42
N ASP A 7 8.22 -3.82 2.70
CA ASP A 7 7.77 -5.12 3.17
C ASP A 7 7.06 -5.02 4.53
N ILE A 8 7.60 -4.20 5.45
CA ILE A 8 6.98 -3.92 6.75
C ILE A 8 5.67 -3.15 6.59
N ALA A 9 5.67 -2.08 5.79
CA ALA A 9 4.47 -1.26 5.56
C ALA A 9 3.33 -2.08 4.95
N ALA A 10 3.65 -2.94 3.96
CA ALA A 10 2.66 -3.80 3.34
C ALA A 10 2.14 -4.89 4.29
N LEU A 11 2.98 -5.43 5.17
CA LEU A 11 2.53 -6.36 6.22
C LEU A 11 1.55 -5.68 7.18
N ILE A 12 1.90 -4.50 7.69
CA ILE A 12 1.03 -3.75 8.61
C ILE A 12 -0.29 -3.40 7.93
N ALA A 13 -0.25 -2.90 6.69
CA ALA A 13 -1.44 -2.58 5.92
C ALA A 13 -2.36 -3.79 5.75
N ARG A 14 -1.81 -4.97 5.41
CA ARG A 14 -2.59 -6.20 5.29
C ARG A 14 -3.28 -6.62 6.58
N LEU A 15 -2.57 -6.56 7.70
CA LEU A 15 -3.13 -6.93 9.00
C LEU A 15 -4.26 -5.98 9.39
N ILE A 16 -4.03 -4.67 9.31
CA ILE A 16 -5.03 -3.66 9.70
C ILE A 16 -6.25 -3.72 8.78
N VAL A 17 -6.04 -3.66 7.45
CA VAL A 17 -7.13 -3.71 6.47
C VAL A 17 -7.91 -5.02 6.60
N GLY A 18 -7.21 -6.15 6.73
CA GLY A 18 -7.84 -7.46 6.87
C GLY A 18 -8.67 -7.61 8.14
N VAL A 19 -8.17 -7.11 9.28
CA VAL A 19 -8.91 -7.10 10.56
C VAL A 19 -10.17 -6.24 10.47
N ILE A 20 -10.08 -5.07 9.84
CA ILE A 20 -11.25 -4.18 9.68
C ILE A 20 -12.34 -4.86 8.85
N PHE A 21 -11.99 -5.48 7.71
CA PHE A 21 -12.97 -6.22 6.91
C PHE A 21 -13.54 -7.44 7.63
N MET A 22 -12.71 -8.20 8.36
CA MET A 22 -13.21 -9.30 9.18
C MET A 22 -14.19 -8.80 10.26
N ALA A 23 -13.91 -7.65 10.89
CA ALA A 23 -14.80 -7.05 11.87
C ALA A 23 -16.16 -6.66 11.26
N HIS A 24 -16.16 -6.05 10.07
CA HIS A 24 -17.40 -5.73 9.35
C HIS A 24 -18.20 -6.96 8.95
N GLY A 25 -17.53 -8.00 8.44
CA GLY A 25 -18.20 -9.24 8.08
C GLY A 25 -18.76 -9.98 9.30
N LEU A 26 -18.02 -9.98 10.42
CA LEU A 26 -18.46 -10.59 11.67
C LEU A 26 -19.62 -9.82 12.30
N GLN A 27 -19.62 -8.49 12.20
CA GLN A 27 -20.75 -7.65 12.59
C GLN A 27 -22.02 -8.06 11.83
N LYS A 28 -21.94 -8.32 10.52
CA LYS A 28 -23.09 -8.77 9.73
C LYS A 28 -23.59 -10.15 10.17
N ILE A 29 -22.70 -11.08 10.51
CA ILE A 29 -23.11 -12.38 11.09
C ILE A 29 -23.83 -12.18 12.43
N ARG A 30 -23.24 -11.39 13.33
CA ARG A 30 -23.82 -11.12 14.66
C ARG A 30 -25.15 -10.37 14.60
N ALA A 31 -25.37 -9.58 13.56
CA ALA A 31 -26.61 -8.87 13.32
C ALA A 31 -27.76 -9.78 12.80
N GLY A 32 -27.55 -11.10 12.66
CA GLY A 32 -28.55 -12.04 12.16
C GLY A 32 -28.28 -12.55 10.74
N GLY A 33 -27.05 -12.36 10.23
CA GLY A 33 -26.61 -12.90 8.95
C GLY A 33 -27.13 -12.10 7.75
N VAL A 34 -27.43 -12.82 6.67
CA VAL A 34 -27.75 -12.21 5.36
C VAL A 34 -29.06 -11.43 5.39
N GLY A 35 -30.08 -11.92 6.10
CA GLY A 35 -31.44 -11.34 6.07
C GLY A 35 -31.48 -9.86 6.45
N PRO A 36 -30.99 -9.45 7.64
CA PRO A 36 -31.01 -8.05 8.07
C PRO A 36 -30.14 -7.15 7.18
N THR A 37 -28.98 -7.64 6.73
CA THR A 37 -28.12 -6.87 5.80
C THR A 37 -28.82 -6.66 4.46
N ALA A 38 -29.49 -7.69 3.93
CA ALA A 38 -30.24 -7.62 2.69
C ALA A 38 -31.43 -6.66 2.78
N ALA A 39 -32.11 -6.60 3.93
CA ALA A 39 -33.18 -5.63 4.16
C ALA A 39 -32.65 -4.18 4.05
N GLY A 40 -31.55 -3.87 4.74
CA GLY A 40 -30.91 -2.56 4.62
C GLY A 40 -30.41 -2.27 3.20
N PHE A 41 -29.87 -3.28 2.50
CA PHE A 41 -29.44 -3.13 1.11
C PHE A 41 -30.61 -2.83 0.16
N ALA A 42 -31.79 -3.40 0.42
CA ALA A 42 -33.00 -3.11 -0.34
C ALA A 42 -33.46 -1.66 -0.15
N GLU A 43 -33.42 -1.14 1.08
CA GLU A 43 -33.73 0.26 1.39
C GLU A 43 -32.78 1.24 0.68
N MET A 44 -31.52 0.84 0.52
CA MET A 44 -30.50 1.61 -0.20
C MET A 44 -30.57 1.47 -1.73
N GLY A 45 -31.53 0.69 -2.26
CA GLY A 45 -31.73 0.50 -3.69
C GLY A 45 -30.66 -0.37 -4.37
N ILE A 46 -29.96 -1.22 -3.61
CA ILE A 46 -28.97 -2.14 -4.18
C ILE A 46 -29.70 -3.27 -4.93
N PRO A 47 -29.35 -3.53 -6.21
CA PRO A 47 -29.98 -4.61 -6.98
C PRO A 47 -29.62 -5.98 -6.38
N MET A 48 -30.60 -6.89 -6.39
CA MET A 48 -30.45 -8.26 -5.84
C MET A 48 -29.89 -8.26 -4.41
N PRO A 49 -30.58 -7.63 -3.44
CA PRO A 49 -30.03 -7.35 -2.10
C PRO A 49 -29.60 -8.62 -1.34
N GLN A 50 -30.30 -9.74 -1.52
CA GLN A 50 -29.94 -11.03 -0.90
C GLN A 50 -28.59 -11.55 -1.39
N VAL A 51 -28.35 -11.48 -2.71
CA VAL A 51 -27.09 -11.91 -3.32
C VAL A 51 -25.96 -10.95 -2.93
N ALA A 52 -26.22 -9.65 -3.02
CA ALA A 52 -25.24 -8.63 -2.64
C ALA A 52 -24.81 -8.73 -1.17
N ALA A 53 -25.76 -8.94 -0.25
CA ALA A 53 -25.48 -9.12 1.17
C ALA A 53 -24.66 -10.39 1.44
N GLY A 54 -25.03 -11.52 0.82
CA GLY A 54 -24.29 -12.77 0.95
C GLY A 54 -22.85 -12.65 0.41
N LEU A 55 -22.68 -12.07 -0.78
CA LEU A 55 -21.37 -11.84 -1.39
C LEU A 55 -20.51 -10.89 -0.57
N THR A 56 -21.07 -9.76 -0.13
CA THR A 56 -20.35 -8.78 0.68
C THR A 56 -19.85 -9.42 1.97
N MET A 57 -20.72 -10.15 2.67
CA MET A 57 -20.36 -10.84 3.92
C MET A 57 -19.26 -11.88 3.72
N ALA A 58 -19.38 -12.71 2.67
CA ALA A 58 -18.39 -13.72 2.34
C ALA A 58 -17.04 -13.09 1.98
N VAL A 59 -17.04 -12.06 1.14
CA VAL A 59 -15.83 -11.35 0.70
C VAL A 59 -15.15 -10.62 1.86
N GLU A 60 -15.91 -9.96 2.74
CA GLU A 60 -15.34 -9.27 3.90
C GLU A 60 -14.67 -10.24 4.89
N LEU A 61 -15.33 -11.36 5.21
CA LEU A 61 -14.80 -12.35 6.13
C LEU A 61 -13.64 -13.15 5.54
N ILE A 62 -13.89 -13.81 4.41
CA ILE A 62 -12.93 -14.71 3.78
C ILE A 62 -11.80 -13.89 3.18
N GLY A 63 -12.12 -12.79 2.48
CA GLY A 63 -11.11 -11.88 1.91
C GLY A 63 -10.27 -11.23 2.99
N GLY A 64 -10.87 -10.77 4.09
CA GLY A 64 -10.15 -10.24 5.24
C GLY A 64 -9.19 -11.27 5.86
N ALA A 65 -9.67 -12.50 6.09
CA ALA A 65 -8.84 -13.59 6.61
C ALA A 65 -7.69 -13.96 5.66
N LEU A 66 -7.95 -14.07 4.36
CA LEU A 66 -6.94 -14.32 3.33
C LEU A 66 -5.89 -13.22 3.28
N LEU A 67 -6.30 -11.96 3.48
CA LEU A 67 -5.39 -10.80 3.52
C LEU A 67 -4.46 -10.86 4.74
N ILE A 68 -4.99 -11.22 5.92
CA ILE A 68 -4.21 -11.42 7.14
C ILE A 68 -3.19 -12.55 6.94
N LEU A 69 -3.66 -13.73 6.52
CA LEU A 69 -2.83 -14.92 6.31
C LEU A 69 -1.80 -14.74 5.18
N GLY A 70 -2.10 -13.90 4.19
CA GLY A 70 -1.25 -13.67 3.02
C GLY A 70 -1.43 -14.64 1.88
N LEU A 71 -2.58 -15.30 1.86
CA LEU A 71 -2.93 -16.24 0.83
C LEU A 71 -3.69 -15.52 -0.28
N ILE A 72 -3.24 -15.69 -1.54
CA ILE A 72 -3.85 -15.10 -2.74
C ILE A 72 -4.16 -13.59 -2.55
N THR A 73 -3.24 -12.87 -1.90
CA THR A 73 -3.42 -11.45 -1.50
C THR A 73 -3.91 -10.54 -2.62
N PRO A 74 -3.41 -10.63 -3.86
CA PRO A 74 -3.88 -9.74 -4.93
C PRO A 74 -5.37 -9.91 -5.24
N LEU A 75 -5.86 -11.15 -5.25
CA LEU A 75 -7.26 -11.44 -5.53
C LEU A 75 -8.15 -11.05 -4.35
N ALA A 76 -7.76 -11.41 -3.12
CA ALA A 76 -8.50 -11.04 -1.92
C ALA A 76 -8.62 -9.51 -1.78
N ALA A 77 -7.52 -8.78 -1.97
CA ALA A 77 -7.49 -7.33 -1.90
C ALA A 77 -8.32 -6.67 -3.03
N LEU A 78 -8.30 -7.25 -4.24
CA LEU A 78 -9.12 -6.76 -5.35
C LEU A 78 -10.62 -6.92 -5.06
N LEU A 79 -11.04 -8.08 -4.56
CA LEU A 79 -12.45 -8.31 -4.21
C LEU A 79 -12.92 -7.35 -3.10
N LEU A 80 -12.09 -7.14 -2.08
CA LEU A 80 -12.37 -6.16 -1.03
C LEU A 80 -12.46 -4.73 -1.56
N ALA A 81 -11.58 -4.34 -2.50
CA ALA A 81 -11.64 -3.03 -3.15
C ALA A 81 -12.93 -2.86 -3.98
N VAL A 82 -13.41 -3.91 -4.65
CA VAL A 82 -14.69 -3.90 -5.37
C VAL A 82 -15.87 -3.72 -4.42
N VAL A 83 -15.87 -4.40 -3.27
CA VAL A 83 -16.89 -4.20 -2.22
C VAL A 83 -16.89 -2.75 -1.73
N CYS A 84 -15.71 -2.17 -1.48
CA CYS A 84 -15.61 -0.76 -1.12
C CYS A 84 -16.11 0.17 -2.22
N ALA A 85 -15.82 -0.11 -3.49
CA ALA A 85 -16.34 0.69 -4.60
C ALA A 85 -17.88 0.65 -4.68
N ALA A 86 -18.48 -0.54 -4.51
CA ALA A 86 -19.92 -0.67 -4.43
C ALA A 86 -20.51 0.09 -3.23
N ALA A 87 -19.92 -0.05 -2.04
CA ALA A 87 -20.34 0.69 -0.85
C ALA A 87 -20.23 2.21 -1.05
N ALA A 88 -19.14 2.70 -1.65
CA ALA A 88 -18.97 4.11 -1.94
C ALA A 88 -20.07 4.66 -2.87
N ILE A 89 -20.45 3.90 -3.91
CA ILE A 89 -21.45 4.32 -4.89
C ILE A 89 -22.88 4.24 -4.32
N PHE A 90 -23.24 3.11 -3.71
CA PHE A 90 -24.63 2.86 -3.30
C PHE A 90 -24.97 3.42 -1.92
N VAL A 91 -24.00 3.45 -1.00
CA VAL A 91 -24.25 3.78 0.42
C VAL A 91 -23.76 5.18 0.77
N HIS A 92 -22.64 5.64 0.20
CA HIS A 92 -21.97 6.87 0.67
C HIS A 92 -21.94 8.02 -0.34
N ALA A 93 -22.34 7.81 -1.59
CA ALA A 93 -22.20 8.80 -2.67
C ALA A 93 -22.90 10.14 -2.39
N ARG A 94 -23.94 10.13 -1.53
CA ARG A 94 -24.74 11.32 -1.20
C ARG A 94 -24.35 11.98 0.14
N ASN A 95 -23.44 11.37 0.89
CA ASN A 95 -23.19 11.71 2.29
C ASN A 95 -21.92 12.56 2.50
N GLY A 96 -21.31 13.05 1.41
CA GLY A 96 -20.07 13.82 1.48
C GLY A 96 -18.84 12.98 1.91
N ILE A 97 -17.83 13.65 2.45
CA ILE A 97 -16.54 13.02 2.80
C ILE A 97 -16.56 12.43 4.21
N PHE A 98 -16.98 13.22 5.21
CA PHE A 98 -16.72 12.92 6.61
C PHE A 98 -17.53 11.75 7.16
N ILE A 99 -16.88 10.89 7.94
CA ILE A 99 -17.53 9.73 8.56
C ILE A 99 -18.68 10.12 9.51
N SER A 100 -18.62 11.30 10.13
CA SER A 100 -19.67 11.82 11.03
C SER A 100 -21.02 11.98 10.32
N ASP A 101 -20.99 12.25 9.01
CA ASP A 101 -22.18 12.40 8.17
C ASP A 101 -22.53 11.10 7.42
N GLY A 102 -21.83 10.00 7.72
CA GLY A 102 -21.91 8.75 6.95
C GLY A 102 -21.23 8.83 5.59
N GLY A 103 -20.27 9.74 5.43
CA GLY A 103 -19.50 9.99 4.21
C GLY A 103 -18.53 8.87 3.82
N PHE A 104 -17.89 9.02 2.66
CA PHE A 104 -17.09 7.94 2.06
C PHE A 104 -15.66 7.80 2.58
N GLU A 105 -15.17 8.66 3.49
CA GLU A 105 -13.77 8.71 3.93
C GLU A 105 -13.20 7.33 4.32
N LEU A 106 -13.88 6.60 5.20
CA LEU A 106 -13.40 5.28 5.65
C LEU A 106 -13.38 4.26 4.50
N VAL A 107 -14.47 4.21 3.72
CA VAL A 107 -14.61 3.25 2.61
C VAL A 107 -13.65 3.56 1.48
N GLY A 108 -13.42 4.84 1.17
CA GLY A 108 -12.44 5.28 0.19
C GLY A 108 -11.01 5.02 0.64
N GLY A 109 -10.71 5.25 1.93
CA GLY A 109 -9.41 4.92 2.53
C GLY A 109 -9.12 3.42 2.48
N LEU A 110 -10.07 2.58 2.91
CA LEU A 110 -9.92 1.13 2.86
C LEU A 110 -9.89 0.60 1.43
N GLY A 111 -10.75 1.11 0.55
CA GLY A 111 -10.80 0.70 -0.85
C GLY A 111 -9.51 1.04 -1.61
N SER A 112 -8.95 2.23 -1.40
CA SER A 112 -7.67 2.63 -2.00
C SER A 112 -6.50 1.83 -1.43
N ALA A 113 -6.47 1.56 -0.12
CA ALA A 113 -5.47 0.68 0.49
C ALA A 113 -5.57 -0.75 -0.05
N ALA A 114 -6.78 -1.30 -0.16
CA ALA A 114 -7.02 -2.62 -0.74
C ALA A 114 -6.60 -2.68 -2.21
N LEU A 115 -6.89 -1.63 -3.00
CA LEU A 115 -6.47 -1.56 -4.40
C LEU A 115 -4.94 -1.47 -4.53
N LEU A 116 -4.27 -0.71 -3.67
CA LEU A 116 -2.81 -0.66 -3.62
C LEU A 116 -2.23 -2.03 -3.24
N LEU A 117 -2.86 -2.73 -2.29
CA LEU A 117 -2.47 -4.09 -1.93
C LEU A 117 -2.71 -5.09 -3.07
N ALA A 118 -3.74 -4.89 -3.88
CA ALA A 118 -3.98 -5.68 -5.09
C ALA A 118 -2.89 -5.44 -6.15
N ALA A 119 -2.47 -4.18 -6.32
CA ALA A 119 -1.47 -3.77 -7.30
C ALA A 119 -0.02 -4.17 -6.96
N GLY A 120 0.31 -4.32 -5.67
CA GLY A 120 1.69 -4.67 -5.26
C GLY A 120 1.88 -5.17 -3.84
N GLY A 121 0.82 -5.39 -3.07
CA GLY A 121 0.85 -5.53 -1.62
C GLY A 121 1.35 -6.86 -1.07
N GLY A 122 2.64 -6.90 -0.74
CA GLY A 122 3.13 -7.61 0.43
C GLY A 122 4.16 -8.71 0.16
N PRO A 123 5.15 -8.88 1.05
CA PRO A 123 6.08 -9.98 0.97
C PRO A 123 5.31 -11.31 0.96
N LYS A 124 5.90 -12.30 0.28
CA LYS A 124 5.41 -13.67 0.07
C LYS A 124 5.32 -14.42 1.41
N ALA A 125 4.50 -13.96 2.34
CA ALA A 125 4.15 -14.72 3.51
C ALA A 125 3.22 -15.84 3.02
N VAL A 126 3.77 -17.05 2.95
CA VAL A 126 3.11 -18.34 2.71
C VAL A 126 3.06 -18.88 1.26
N THR A 127 3.10 -18.08 0.19
CA THR A 127 3.11 -18.69 -1.17
C THR A 127 3.89 -17.87 -2.21
N PRO A 128 4.89 -18.44 -2.91
CA PRO A 128 5.42 -17.79 -4.10
C PRO A 128 4.33 -17.74 -5.18
N PRO A 129 4.19 -16.63 -5.92
CA PRO A 129 3.18 -16.53 -6.97
C PRO A 129 3.41 -17.64 -8.00
N ILE A 130 2.44 -18.53 -8.13
CA ILE A 130 2.42 -19.62 -9.13
C ILE A 130 2.57 -19.09 -10.57
N TRP A 131 2.22 -17.81 -10.77
CA TRP A 131 2.26 -17.09 -12.03
C TRP A 131 3.64 -16.57 -12.44
N ARG A 132 4.66 -16.66 -11.58
CA ARG A 132 6.02 -16.26 -11.92
C ARG A 132 6.85 -17.51 -12.17
N THR A 133 6.56 -18.18 -13.29
CA THR A 133 7.55 -19.05 -13.93
C THR A 133 8.81 -18.21 -14.06
N ARG A 134 9.83 -18.54 -13.26
CA ARG A 134 11.16 -17.99 -13.54
C ARG A 134 11.46 -18.48 -14.94
N PRO A 135 11.79 -17.62 -15.91
CA PRO A 135 12.51 -18.09 -17.06
C PRO A 135 13.75 -18.75 -16.46
N THR A 136 13.81 -20.07 -16.51
CA THR A 136 15.06 -20.79 -16.33
C THR A 136 15.90 -20.32 -17.51
N THR A 137 16.65 -19.22 -17.32
CA THR A 137 17.81 -18.94 -18.16
C THR A 137 18.76 -20.08 -17.86
N SER A 138 18.52 -21.19 -18.56
CA SER A 138 19.37 -22.35 -18.60
C SER A 138 20.74 -21.83 -18.96
N SER A 139 21.62 -21.92 -17.98
CA SER A 139 23.05 -21.75 -18.09
C SER A 139 23.60 -22.84 -19.03
N ALA A 140 23.35 -22.71 -20.33
CA ALA A 140 23.75 -23.68 -21.36
C ALA A 140 24.44 -23.04 -22.57
N ALA A 141 24.63 -21.72 -22.60
CA ALA A 141 25.40 -21.05 -23.64
C ALA A 141 26.60 -20.30 -23.02
N ALA A 142 27.77 -20.50 -23.63
CA ALA A 142 29.01 -19.75 -23.38
C ALA A 142 29.94 -20.22 -22.24
N ARG A 143 30.27 -21.52 -22.19
CA ARG A 143 31.65 -21.95 -21.90
C ARG A 143 32.06 -23.12 -22.79
N ARG A 144 32.11 -22.88 -24.11
CA ARG A 144 33.00 -23.64 -24.99
C ARG A 144 34.43 -23.27 -24.60
N ARG A 145 35.09 -24.12 -23.81
CA ARG A 145 36.56 -24.12 -23.70
C ARG A 145 37.12 -24.53 -25.06
N PRO A 146 38.02 -23.76 -25.70
CA PRO A 146 38.82 -24.30 -26.78
C PRO A 146 39.73 -25.37 -26.17
N SER A 147 39.73 -26.57 -26.73
CA SER A 147 40.73 -27.58 -26.44
C SER A 147 42.11 -27.00 -26.78
N ARG A 148 42.97 -26.84 -25.78
CA ARG A 148 44.38 -26.52 -25.99
C ARG A 148 45.03 -27.76 -26.60
N GLY A 149 45.06 -27.83 -27.92
CA GLY A 149 45.86 -28.79 -28.66
C GLY A 149 47.34 -28.44 -28.51
N HIS A 150 48.15 -29.48 -28.28
CA HIS A 150 49.58 -29.62 -28.57
C HIS A 150 50.52 -28.41 -28.34
N TRP A 151 51.37 -28.51 -27.32
CA TRP A 151 52.61 -27.73 -27.24
C TRP A 151 53.77 -28.65 -27.61
N THR A 152 54.17 -28.65 -28.87
CA THR A 152 55.49 -29.17 -29.26
C THR A 152 56.54 -28.12 -28.89
N SER A 153 57.61 -28.59 -28.24
CA SER A 153 58.74 -27.79 -27.77
C SER A 153 59.60 -27.33 -28.95
N GLY A 154 59.44 -26.07 -29.38
CA GLY A 154 60.34 -25.38 -30.30
C GLY A 154 61.15 -24.29 -29.60
N PRO A 155 62.42 -24.05 -29.99
CA PRO A 155 63.28 -23.07 -29.33
C PRO A 155 62.81 -21.63 -29.59
N ARG A 156 62.79 -20.81 -28.52
CA ARG A 156 62.34 -19.41 -28.55
C ARG A 156 63.31 -18.53 -29.35
N PRO A 157 62.85 -17.72 -30.33
CA PRO A 157 63.70 -16.70 -30.93
C PRO A 157 63.91 -15.55 -29.94
N ARG A 158 65.18 -15.19 -29.76
CA ARG A 158 65.63 -14.00 -29.04
C ARG A 158 65.28 -12.75 -29.85
N GLY A 159 64.76 -11.74 -29.16
CA GLY A 159 64.82 -10.34 -29.59
C GLY A 159 63.69 -9.89 -30.51
N ARG A 160 62.84 -9.00 -29.99
CA ARG A 160 62.54 -7.71 -30.63
C ARG A 160 61.79 -6.78 -29.68
N ALA A 161 62.08 -5.50 -29.88
CA ALA A 161 61.88 -4.36 -29.01
C ALA A 161 60.44 -4.11 -28.53
N ARG A 162 60.33 -3.54 -27.32
CA ARG A 162 59.13 -2.86 -26.82
C ARG A 162 58.91 -1.57 -27.62
N PRO A 163 57.72 -1.30 -28.18
CA PRO A 163 57.35 0.04 -28.60
C PRO A 163 56.77 0.84 -27.42
N ALA A 164 57.09 2.12 -27.46
CA ALA A 164 56.85 3.14 -26.46
C ALA A 164 55.40 3.62 -26.37
N ALA A 165 55.10 4.18 -25.19
CA ALA A 165 54.22 5.31 -24.88
C ALA A 165 53.06 5.65 -25.84
N MET A 166 51.82 5.55 -25.31
CA MET A 166 50.64 6.21 -25.85
C MET A 166 50.41 7.56 -25.14
N PRO A 167 50.25 8.68 -25.87
CA PRO A 167 50.07 9.99 -25.28
C PRO A 167 48.62 10.28 -24.87
N HIS A 168 48.53 11.19 -23.91
CA HIS A 168 47.36 11.72 -23.23
C HIS A 168 46.20 12.12 -24.17
N LEU A 169 45.02 11.51 -23.96
CA LEU A 169 43.75 12.12 -24.32
C LEU A 169 43.16 12.83 -23.10
N ARG A 170 43.36 14.15 -23.09
CA ARG A 170 42.78 15.13 -22.19
C ARG A 170 41.60 15.79 -22.90
N ARG A 171 40.36 15.56 -22.42
CA ARG A 171 39.14 16.40 -22.58
C ARG A 171 37.94 15.58 -22.09
N ARG A 172 36.96 16.07 -21.33
CA ARG A 172 36.67 17.39 -20.77
C ARG A 172 35.58 17.12 -19.72
N ARG A 173 35.86 17.27 -18.42
CA ARG A 173 34.80 17.27 -17.39
C ARG A 173 34.02 18.58 -17.53
N SER A 174 32.79 18.55 -18.03
CA SER A 174 31.89 19.70 -17.90
C SER A 174 31.39 19.75 -16.46
N ARG A 175 31.97 20.69 -15.71
CA ARG A 175 31.30 21.31 -14.55
C ARG A 175 30.21 22.25 -15.09
N ALA A 176 28.99 22.03 -14.64
CA ALA A 176 27.96 23.02 -14.33
C ALA A 176 26.93 22.21 -13.51
N GLY A 177 26.58 22.52 -12.27
CA GLY A 177 26.51 23.81 -11.59
C GLY A 177 25.10 23.86 -11.00
N GLY A 178 24.98 23.90 -9.67
CA GLY A 178 23.66 23.96 -9.03
C GLY A 178 23.61 23.34 -7.64
N ALA A 179 24.46 23.82 -6.73
CA ALA A 179 24.25 23.62 -5.30
C ALA A 179 23.12 24.56 -4.85
N ALA A 180 21.92 24.03 -4.65
CA ALA A 180 20.90 24.70 -3.86
C ALA A 180 20.97 24.14 -2.43
N LYS A 181 21.64 24.89 -1.56
CA LYS A 181 21.50 24.75 -0.11
C LYS A 181 20.04 25.08 0.25
N VAL A 182 19.32 24.14 0.85
CA VAL A 182 18.10 24.44 1.58
C VAL A 182 18.47 24.38 3.06
N SER A 183 18.72 25.56 3.64
CA SER A 183 18.78 25.72 5.09
C SER A 183 17.35 25.64 5.65
N PRO A 184 17.14 25.04 6.83
CA PRO A 184 15.85 24.96 7.49
C PRO A 184 15.62 26.26 8.25
N ALA A 185 14.64 27.07 7.84
CA ALA A 185 14.14 28.19 8.65
C ALA A 185 12.71 28.55 8.21
N LEU A 186 11.90 28.89 9.21
CA LEU A 186 10.51 29.34 9.16
C LEU A 186 9.43 28.28 8.93
N VAL A 187 9.18 27.56 10.03
CA VAL A 187 7.85 27.51 10.64
C VAL A 187 7.31 28.94 10.72
N GLU A 188 6.30 29.27 9.91
CA GLU A 188 5.43 30.41 10.19
C GLU A 188 3.98 29.93 10.13
N VAL A 189 3.49 29.63 11.33
CA VAL A 189 2.09 29.34 11.62
C VAL A 189 1.34 30.65 11.39
N HIS A 190 0.52 30.69 10.35
CA HIS A 190 -0.38 31.81 10.09
C HIS A 190 -1.51 31.78 11.14
N CYS A 191 -1.26 32.43 12.29
CA CYS A 191 -2.28 32.79 13.27
C CYS A 191 -3.11 33.96 12.73
N ALA A 192 -4.26 33.67 12.12
CA ALA A 192 -5.26 34.67 11.83
C ALA A 192 -6.21 34.85 13.03
N HIS A 193 -6.03 35.99 13.72
CA HIS A 193 -7.05 36.81 14.36
C HIS A 193 -8.13 36.13 15.22
N PHE A 194 -7.88 36.08 16.54
CA PHE A 194 -8.93 35.97 17.56
C PHE A 194 -8.79 37.17 18.52
N PRO A 195 -9.75 38.11 18.57
CA PRO A 195 -9.66 39.26 19.47
C PRO A 195 -9.83 38.82 20.93
N ARG A 196 -8.79 39.04 21.73
CA ARG A 196 -8.76 38.85 23.18
C ARG A 196 -9.30 40.09 23.89
N THR A 197 -10.59 40.09 24.22
CA THR A 197 -11.16 40.92 25.28
C THR A 197 -12.18 40.13 26.07
N ALA A 198 -11.71 39.41 27.09
CA ALA A 198 -12.41 39.15 28.37
C ALA A 198 -11.51 38.24 29.21
N ARG A 199 -10.71 38.86 30.08
CA ARG A 199 -10.01 38.17 31.17
C ARG A 199 -11.00 37.94 32.31
N ARG A 200 -10.89 36.76 32.93
CA ARG A 200 -11.01 36.51 34.38
C ARG A 200 -12.33 36.89 35.06
N THR A 201 -13.18 35.88 35.22
CA THR A 201 -13.97 35.50 36.41
C THR A 201 -14.64 34.17 36.01
N ALA A 202 -14.71 33.08 36.75
CA ALA A 202 -14.31 32.74 38.09
C ALA A 202 -14.15 31.21 38.11
N TYR A 203 -13.18 30.73 38.89
CA TYR A 203 -12.97 29.33 39.20
C TYR A 203 -13.46 29.15 40.65
N GLN A 204 -14.77 29.00 40.85
CA GLN A 204 -15.45 28.51 42.05
C GLN A 204 -16.83 28.04 41.55
N GLY A 205 -17.34 26.84 41.81
CA GLY A 205 -17.14 25.97 42.95
C GLY A 205 -18.34 26.04 43.90
N GLU A 206 -19.56 25.79 43.40
CA GLU A 206 -20.80 25.50 44.15
C GLU A 206 -21.69 24.75 43.13
N ALA A 207 -22.07 23.48 43.27
CA ALA A 207 -22.84 22.83 44.33
C ALA A 207 -24.16 23.56 44.63
N ALA A 208 -25.24 22.86 44.24
CA ALA A 208 -26.60 22.93 44.77
C ALA A 208 -27.64 23.81 44.05
N LEU A 209 -28.84 23.19 43.98
CA LEU A 209 -30.18 23.74 43.71
C LEU A 209 -30.48 23.96 42.21
N GLY A 210 -31.39 23.25 41.56
CA GLY A 210 -32.69 22.75 42.03
C GLY A 210 -33.79 23.67 41.50
N CYS A 211 -34.80 23.06 40.86
CA CYS A 211 -36.07 23.61 40.35
C CYS A 211 -36.10 24.14 38.90
N GLY A 212 -36.90 23.45 38.06
CA GLY A 212 -37.69 24.06 36.98
C GLY A 212 -38.83 24.92 37.55
N PRO A 213 -39.95 25.17 36.84
CA PRO A 213 -40.43 24.57 35.58
C PRO A 213 -40.00 25.31 34.31
#